data_AF-A0A3M5WAW0-F1
#
_entry.id   AF-A0A3M5WAW0-F1
#
_cell.length_a   1.000
_cell.length_b   1.000
_cell.length_c   1.000
_cell.angle_alpha   90.00
_cell.angle_beta   90.00
_cell.angle_gamma   90.00
#
_symmetry.space_group_name_H-M   'P 1'
#
loop_
_entity.id
_entity.type
_entity.pdbx_description
1 polymer ?
#
loop_
_entity_poly.entity_id
_entity_poly.type
_entity_poly.pdbx_seq_one_letter_code
_entity_poly.pdbx_strand_id
1 'polypeptide(L)'
;MVTEFSFDTDFFDSQALTTPGQSAAHDSILQLWRDHGVLVLTPEKYEPAISLIKKFPTKYQQRWREAFQDNRTLLVNQDWGDFCDYNNFNELTKLCSIFKTGVAEDEIGKILSGTDDATIFCSKTGFELLGAGAISESLNFKASRLAGSNEIKFGTLANEIWSEKIEPLAKYTKNITIIDRYCFTRIRETLNRGSINSGVLSVLKMLSSTNRKFNVKIISGAGEKGSDAYNEIVNYFDRNIVNNGPVRRGLNSLTLISNHDNFFRDYAHERFIRFDMHVCEIGLGLQVFESYPSPMTKFSLKYISDTLFAEREKLSSKEILWREFPV
;
A
#
# COMPACT_ATOMS: atom_id res chain seq x y z
N MET A 1 -6.38 -0.20 4.59
CA MET A 1 -5.05 -0.82 4.82
C MET A 1 -3.96 0.19 5.13
N VAL A 2 -4.05 1.41 4.57
CA VAL A 2 -3.19 2.51 4.95
C VAL A 2 -4.03 3.70 5.39
N THR A 3 -3.44 4.56 6.21
CA THR A 3 -4.03 5.79 6.75
C THR A 3 -3.21 6.98 6.29
N GLU A 4 -3.88 7.94 5.67
CA GLU A 4 -3.32 9.27 5.39
C GLU A 4 -3.34 10.09 6.68
N PHE A 5 -2.18 10.56 7.11
CA PHE A 5 -2.02 11.32 8.34
C PHE A 5 -1.08 12.52 8.16
N SER A 6 -1.25 13.56 8.96
CA SER A 6 -0.37 14.74 8.97
C SER A 6 0.12 15.04 10.38
N PHE A 7 1.34 15.56 10.47
CA PHE A 7 1.84 16.20 11.68
C PHE A 7 1.45 17.68 11.68
N ASP A 8 1.15 18.20 12.86
CA ASP A 8 1.15 19.63 13.12
C ASP A 8 2.59 20.18 13.18
N THR A 9 2.78 21.50 13.07
CA THR A 9 4.12 22.09 13.23
C THR A 9 4.63 21.95 14.67
N ASP A 10 3.75 22.12 15.66
CA ASP A 10 4.11 22.02 17.08
C ASP A 10 4.25 20.57 17.56
N PHE A 11 3.87 19.59 16.73
CA PHE A 11 4.10 18.15 16.99
C PHE A 11 5.55 17.86 17.42
N PHE A 12 6.52 18.54 16.79
CA PHE A 12 7.94 18.34 17.07
C PHE A 12 8.38 18.85 18.44
N ASP A 13 7.54 19.62 19.13
CA ASP A 13 7.77 20.13 20.49
C ASP A 13 7.15 19.25 21.58
N SER A 14 6.37 18.22 21.22
CA SER A 14 5.74 17.33 22.20
C SER A 14 6.76 16.74 23.18
N GLN A 15 6.42 16.79 24.46
CA GLN A 15 7.23 16.17 25.51
C GLN A 15 7.39 14.66 25.30
N ALA A 16 6.43 14.00 24.65
CA ALA A 16 6.49 12.58 24.28
C ALA A 16 7.66 12.26 23.33
N LEU A 17 8.16 13.27 22.59
CA LEU A 17 9.20 13.14 21.57
C LEU A 17 10.50 13.88 21.92
N THR A 18 10.45 14.84 22.84
CA THR A 18 11.62 15.65 23.22
C THR A 18 12.25 15.19 24.53
N THR A 19 11.49 14.52 25.41
CA THR A 19 11.99 14.08 26.72
C THR A 19 12.96 12.90 26.60
N PRO A 20 14.22 13.02 27.10
CA PRO A 20 15.16 11.91 27.11
C PRO A 20 14.62 10.70 27.89
N GLY A 21 14.75 9.51 27.31
CA GLY A 21 14.31 8.25 27.94
C GLY A 21 12.91 7.81 27.53
N GLN A 22 12.09 8.68 26.93
CA GLN A 22 10.83 8.27 26.32
C GLN A 22 11.08 7.72 24.91
N SER A 23 10.71 6.46 24.67
CA SER A 23 10.87 5.81 23.34
C SER A 23 9.56 5.40 22.71
N ALA A 24 8.53 5.16 23.53
CA ALA A 24 7.28 4.56 23.09
C ALA A 24 6.60 5.34 21.97
N ALA A 25 6.54 6.67 22.06
CA ALA A 25 5.94 7.52 21.03
C ALA A 25 6.74 7.46 19.72
N HIS A 26 8.07 7.63 19.77
CA HIS A 26 8.92 7.52 18.58
C HIS A 26 8.76 6.14 17.90
N ASP A 27 8.86 5.06 18.67
CA ASP A 27 8.77 3.70 18.14
C ASP A 27 7.39 3.44 17.52
N SER A 28 6.32 3.87 18.20
CA SER A 28 4.95 3.73 17.72
C SER A 28 4.70 4.50 16.43
N ILE A 29 5.10 5.78 16.37
CA ILE A 29 4.87 6.62 15.19
C ILE A 29 5.64 6.08 13.99
N LEU A 30 6.93 5.76 14.18
CA LEU A 30 7.78 5.27 13.11
C LEU A 30 7.28 3.92 12.58
N GLN A 31 6.85 3.01 13.46
CA GLN A 31 6.30 1.72 13.06
C GLN A 31 4.95 1.88 12.33
N LEU A 32 4.03 2.68 12.88
CA LEU A 32 2.73 2.94 12.26
C LEU A 32 2.88 3.59 10.89
N TRP A 33 3.79 4.55 10.75
CA TRP A 33 4.07 5.18 9.48
C TRP A 33 4.63 4.19 8.46
N ARG A 34 5.65 3.41 8.86
CA ARG A 34 6.28 2.39 8.01
C ARG A 34 5.26 1.37 7.50
N ASP A 35 4.45 0.83 8.39
CA ASP A 35 3.58 -0.30 8.05
C ASP A 35 2.30 0.16 7.36
N HIS A 36 1.65 1.19 7.91
CA HIS A 36 0.28 1.54 7.57
C HIS A 36 0.08 3.03 7.27
N GLY A 37 1.10 3.87 7.35
CA GLY A 37 0.96 5.30 7.18
C GLY A 37 1.28 5.79 5.79
N VAL A 38 0.69 6.93 5.48
CA VAL A 38 1.11 7.84 4.41
C VAL A 38 1.12 9.23 5.01
N LEU A 39 2.31 9.80 5.18
CA LEU A 39 2.47 11.15 5.69
C LEU A 39 2.03 12.14 4.61
N VAL A 40 1.07 13.00 4.92
CA VAL A 40 0.59 14.05 4.04
C VAL A 40 1.19 15.37 4.49
N LEU A 41 1.86 16.06 3.57
CA LEU A 41 2.51 17.34 3.81
C LEU A 41 2.31 18.28 2.63
N THR A 42 2.51 19.57 2.85
CA THR A 42 2.72 20.52 1.76
C THR A 42 4.20 20.55 1.37
N PRO A 43 4.53 20.87 0.11
CA PRO A 43 5.92 21.07 -0.32
C PRO A 43 6.69 22.04 0.58
N GLU A 44 6.02 23.08 1.07
CA GLU A 44 6.58 24.12 1.92
C GLU A 44 6.89 23.61 3.33
N LYS A 45 6.14 22.63 3.85
CA LYS A 45 6.34 22.05 5.20
C LYS A 45 7.36 20.89 5.23
N TYR A 46 7.72 20.31 4.08
CA TYR A 46 8.59 19.12 4.04
C TYR A 46 10.00 19.36 4.61
N GLU A 47 10.74 20.33 4.06
CA GLU A 47 12.09 20.67 4.56
C GLU A 47 12.09 21.23 5.99
N PRO A 48 11.16 22.13 6.37
CA PRO A 48 11.01 22.54 7.77
C PRO A 48 10.80 21.35 8.72
N ALA A 49 9.93 20.39 8.38
CA ALA A 49 9.69 19.21 9.21
C ALA A 49 10.97 18.40 9.45
N ILE A 50 11.79 18.20 8.41
CA ILE A 50 13.09 17.52 8.54
C ILE A 50 14.03 18.32 9.46
N SER A 51 14.04 19.66 9.35
CA SER A 51 14.87 20.51 10.20
C SER A 51 14.47 20.45 11.68
N LEU A 52 13.18 20.26 11.98
CA LEU A 52 12.63 20.19 13.33
C LEU A 52 12.99 18.89 14.05
N ILE A 53 13.39 17.83 13.33
CA ILE A 53 13.90 16.57 13.91
C ILE A 53 15.08 16.83 14.88
N LYS A 54 15.84 17.92 14.71
CA LYS A 54 16.92 18.31 15.63
C LYS A 54 16.47 18.53 17.09
N LYS A 55 15.17 18.77 17.30
CA LYS A 55 14.55 18.91 18.63
C LYS A 55 14.48 17.58 19.37
N PHE A 56 14.44 16.45 18.66
CA PHE A 56 14.38 15.11 19.26
C PHE A 56 15.73 14.71 19.86
N PRO A 57 15.75 13.79 20.86
CA PRO A 57 16.98 13.21 21.37
C PRO A 57 17.84 12.60 20.26
N THR A 58 19.15 12.83 20.30
CA THR A 58 20.11 12.46 19.23
C THR A 58 19.97 11.03 18.73
N LYS A 59 19.70 10.08 19.63
CA LYS A 59 19.55 8.65 19.29
C LYS A 59 18.36 8.33 18.36
N TYR A 60 17.36 9.22 18.24
CA TYR A 60 16.21 9.02 17.35
C TYR A 60 16.29 9.82 16.05
N GLN A 61 17.13 10.86 15.99
CA GLN A 61 17.15 11.79 14.86
C GLN A 61 17.41 11.08 13.52
N GLN A 62 18.34 10.12 13.49
CA GLN A 62 18.65 9.37 12.28
C GLN A 62 17.45 8.53 11.79
N ARG A 63 16.78 7.80 12.70
CA ARG A 63 15.60 6.99 12.36
C ARG A 63 14.46 7.82 11.77
N TRP A 64 14.28 9.03 12.28
CA TRP A 64 13.28 9.96 11.73
C TRP A 64 13.68 10.48 10.35
N ARG A 65 14.94 10.86 10.13
CA ARG A 65 15.42 11.27 8.80
C ARG A 65 15.25 10.16 7.77
N GLU A 66 15.60 8.93 8.13
CA GLU A 66 15.39 7.73 7.30
C GLU A 66 13.91 7.51 7.01
N ALA A 67 13.02 7.66 8.00
CA ALA A 67 11.59 7.55 7.77
C ALA A 67 11.03 8.59 6.79
N PHE A 68 11.50 9.85 6.84
CA PHE A 68 11.11 10.87 5.86
C PHE A 68 11.58 10.56 4.43
N GLN A 69 12.69 9.84 4.29
CA GLN A 69 13.25 9.45 3.01
C GLN A 69 12.55 8.20 2.44
N ASP A 70 12.31 7.19 3.28
CA ASP A 70 11.95 5.85 2.83
C ASP A 70 10.46 5.51 3.01
N ASN A 71 9.78 6.11 4.01
CA ASN A 71 8.36 5.86 4.22
C ASN A 71 7.50 6.69 3.26
N ARG A 72 6.29 6.20 2.99
CA ARG A 72 5.36 6.87 2.08
C ARG A 72 5.03 8.27 2.55
N THR A 73 5.28 9.24 1.68
CA THR A 73 4.90 10.63 1.83
C THR A 73 4.13 11.09 0.60
N LEU A 74 3.00 11.76 0.81
CA LEU A 74 2.21 12.43 -0.21
C LEU A 74 2.38 13.94 -0.04
N LEU A 75 2.89 14.60 -1.07
CA LEU A 75 2.92 16.06 -1.13
C LEU A 75 1.66 16.58 -1.82
N VAL A 76 0.95 17.50 -1.17
CA VAL A 76 -0.26 18.13 -1.72
C VAL A 76 -0.12 19.65 -1.74
N ASN A 77 -0.65 20.31 -2.76
CA ASN A 77 -0.53 21.76 -2.94
C ASN A 77 -1.63 22.56 -2.19
N GLN A 78 -2.36 21.90 -1.29
CA GLN A 78 -3.40 22.55 -0.50
C GLN A 78 -2.83 22.78 0.90
N ASP A 79 -2.68 24.05 1.28
CA ASP A 79 -2.29 24.39 2.65
C ASP A 79 -3.51 24.34 3.58
N TRP A 80 -3.25 23.96 4.83
CA TRP A 80 -4.24 23.90 5.91
C TRP A 80 -3.76 24.61 7.17
N GLY A 81 -2.65 25.34 7.15
CA GLY A 81 -2.14 26.05 8.34
C GLY A 81 -1.73 25.08 9.46
N ASP A 82 -1.55 25.62 10.66
CA ASP A 82 -1.23 24.83 11.85
C ASP A 82 -2.51 24.54 12.65
N PHE A 83 -2.55 23.41 13.34
CA PHE A 83 -3.73 22.94 14.05
C PHE A 83 -4.11 23.87 15.19
N CYS A 84 -3.14 24.56 15.79
CA CYS A 84 -3.37 25.57 16.83
C CYS A 84 -4.11 26.81 16.32
N ASP A 85 -4.15 27.07 15.01
CA ASP A 85 -4.91 28.17 14.41
C ASP A 85 -6.42 27.88 14.31
N TYR A 86 -6.84 26.63 14.54
CA TYR A 86 -8.25 26.23 14.49
C TYR A 86 -8.93 26.46 15.84
N ASN A 87 -10.18 26.91 15.81
CA ASN A 87 -10.89 27.24 17.06
C ASN A 87 -11.33 26.00 17.84
N ASN A 88 -11.54 24.86 17.16
CA ASN A 88 -12.03 23.62 17.74
C ASN A 88 -11.92 22.44 16.78
N PHE A 89 -12.10 21.22 17.30
CA PHE A 89 -12.09 20.00 16.51
C PHE A 89 -13.08 19.99 15.32
N ASN A 90 -14.27 20.58 15.46
CA ASN A 90 -15.25 20.56 14.35
C ASN A 90 -14.71 21.29 13.11
N GLU A 91 -13.93 22.35 13.27
CA GLU A 91 -13.26 23.02 12.15
C GLU A 91 -12.19 22.12 11.53
N LEU A 92 -11.36 21.45 12.34
CA LEU A 92 -10.36 20.50 11.87
C LEU A 92 -10.97 19.32 11.09
N THR A 93 -12.18 18.87 11.43
CA THR A 93 -12.81 17.75 10.69
C THR A 93 -13.01 18.04 9.20
N LYS A 94 -12.98 19.31 8.78
CA LYS A 94 -13.04 19.70 7.36
C LYS A 94 -11.81 19.24 6.58
N LEU A 95 -10.68 18.98 7.26
CA LEU A 95 -9.46 18.44 6.67
C LEU A 95 -9.58 16.97 6.26
N CYS A 96 -10.71 16.31 6.57
CA CYS A 96 -10.97 14.91 6.20
C CYS A 96 -10.95 14.63 4.69
N SER A 97 -11.00 15.67 3.86
CA SER A 97 -10.85 15.60 2.41
C SER A 97 -9.38 15.52 1.95
N ILE A 98 -8.44 15.89 2.82
CA ILE A 98 -7.00 15.91 2.56
C ILE A 98 -6.31 14.70 3.22
N PHE A 99 -6.60 14.46 4.50
CA PHE A 99 -6.08 13.33 5.29
C PHE A 99 -7.07 12.94 6.38
N LYS A 100 -6.97 11.72 6.93
CA LYS A 100 -7.93 11.20 7.93
C LYS A 100 -7.46 11.30 9.37
N THR A 101 -6.16 11.46 9.60
CA THR A 101 -5.61 11.54 10.97
C THR A 101 -4.67 12.74 11.13
N GLY A 102 -5.01 13.65 12.03
CA GLY A 102 -4.11 14.70 12.49
C GLY A 102 -3.37 14.27 13.75
N VAL A 103 -2.07 14.58 13.82
CA VAL A 103 -1.24 14.33 15.00
C VAL A 103 -0.64 15.66 15.47
N ALA A 104 -1.01 16.09 16.66
CA ALA A 104 -0.60 17.36 17.26
C ALA A 104 0.41 17.17 18.40
N GLU A 105 0.92 18.28 18.92
CA GLU A 105 1.46 18.34 20.27
C GLU A 105 0.38 17.92 21.29
N ASP A 106 0.76 17.32 22.43
CA ASP A 106 -0.19 16.71 23.35
C ASP A 106 -1.16 17.72 23.99
N GLU A 107 -0.68 18.89 24.43
CA GLU A 107 -1.53 19.96 24.99
C GLU A 107 -2.41 20.61 23.93
N ILE A 108 -1.89 20.83 22.72
CA ILE A 108 -2.71 21.29 21.58
C ILE A 108 -3.83 20.28 21.29
N GLY A 109 -3.48 18.98 21.29
CA GLY A 109 -4.44 17.88 21.15
C GLY A 109 -5.51 17.91 22.23
N LYS A 110 -5.15 18.14 23.50
CA LYS A 110 -6.12 18.27 24.61
C LYS A 110 -7.05 19.47 24.44
N ILE A 111 -6.50 20.63 24.09
CA ILE A 111 -7.28 21.87 23.88
C ILE A 111 -8.30 21.68 22.76
N LEU A 112 -7.86 21.15 21.61
CA LEU A 112 -8.72 21.00 20.44
C LEU A 112 -9.76 19.88 20.60
N SER A 113 -9.37 18.77 21.24
CA SER A 113 -10.28 17.65 21.51
C SER A 113 -11.27 17.94 22.64
N GLY A 114 -10.92 18.81 23.58
CA GLY A 114 -11.66 18.99 24.84
C GLY A 114 -11.60 17.78 25.75
N THR A 115 -10.59 16.91 25.60
CA THR A 115 -10.39 15.68 26.37
C THR A 115 -8.99 15.63 26.98
N ASP A 116 -8.84 15.04 28.16
CA ASP A 116 -7.54 14.90 28.83
C ASP A 116 -6.59 13.94 28.10
N ASP A 117 -7.15 12.98 27.35
CA ASP A 117 -6.39 11.95 26.63
C ASP A 117 -5.81 12.47 25.29
N ALA A 118 -6.08 13.72 24.91
CA ALA A 118 -5.69 14.30 23.63
C ALA A 118 -6.17 13.49 22.41
N THR A 119 -7.29 12.78 22.51
CA THR A 119 -7.83 11.95 21.42
C THR A 119 -9.28 12.30 21.12
N ILE A 120 -9.64 12.37 19.84
CA ILE A 120 -11.04 12.55 19.42
C ILE A 120 -11.27 12.03 18.00
N PHE A 121 -12.44 11.45 17.75
CA PHE A 121 -12.82 10.87 16.46
C PHE A 121 -14.20 11.33 16.03
N CYS A 122 -14.31 11.77 14.77
CA CYS A 122 -15.58 12.13 14.15
C CYS A 122 -16.11 10.98 13.30
N SER A 123 -17.14 10.28 13.78
CA SER A 123 -17.76 9.16 13.04
C SER A 123 -18.40 9.56 11.70
N LYS A 124 -18.79 10.84 11.54
CA LYS A 124 -19.40 11.34 10.31
C LYS A 124 -18.38 11.52 9.17
N THR A 125 -17.18 12.01 9.50
CA THR A 125 -16.14 12.32 8.50
C THR A 125 -15.02 11.28 8.45
N GLY A 126 -14.92 10.45 9.49
CA GLY A 126 -13.80 9.54 9.73
C GLY A 126 -12.52 10.25 10.16
N PHE A 127 -12.59 11.55 10.48
CA PHE A 127 -11.43 12.33 10.90
C PHE A 127 -11.08 12.04 12.36
N GLU A 128 -9.80 11.91 12.62
CA GLU A 128 -9.22 11.64 13.93
C GLU A 128 -8.17 12.71 14.26
N LEU A 129 -8.15 13.18 15.51
CA LEU A 129 -7.07 13.99 16.06
C LEU A 129 -6.49 13.28 17.28
N LEU A 130 -5.16 13.23 17.35
CA LEU A 130 -4.41 12.62 18.46
C LEU A 130 -3.25 13.54 18.87
N GLY A 131 -2.93 13.57 20.16
CA GLY A 131 -1.61 13.99 20.64
C GLY A 131 -0.52 12.99 20.23
N ALA A 132 0.72 13.46 20.12
CA ALA A 132 1.88 12.65 19.75
C ALA A 132 2.09 11.45 20.70
N GLY A 133 1.85 11.62 22.01
CA GLY A 133 1.94 10.56 23.01
C GLY A 133 0.83 9.52 22.91
N ALA A 134 -0.33 9.88 22.35
CA ALA A 134 -1.52 9.03 22.25
C ALA A 134 -1.65 8.29 20.90
N ILE A 135 -0.68 8.43 19.99
CA ILE A 135 -0.76 7.88 18.63
C ILE A 135 -1.03 6.36 18.55
N SER A 136 -0.57 5.58 19.54
CA SER A 136 -0.84 4.15 19.63
C SER A 136 -2.32 3.81 19.78
N GLU A 137 -3.13 4.81 20.16
CA GLU A 137 -4.56 4.68 20.36
C GLU A 137 -5.37 4.93 19.08
N SER A 138 -4.74 5.40 18.01
CA SER A 138 -5.39 5.74 16.73
C SER A 138 -6.33 4.64 16.23
N LEU A 139 -7.60 4.98 16.09
CA LEU A 139 -8.66 4.19 15.48
C LEU A 139 -8.39 3.97 14.00
N ASN A 140 -7.93 4.99 13.27
CA ASN A 140 -7.65 4.86 11.84
C ASN A 140 -6.46 3.92 11.58
N PHE A 141 -5.38 4.00 12.35
CA PHE A 141 -4.28 3.04 12.23
C PHE A 141 -4.69 1.63 12.67
N LYS A 142 -5.48 1.48 13.74
CA LYS A 142 -6.04 0.18 14.15
C LYS A 142 -6.90 -0.44 13.04
N ALA A 143 -7.75 0.34 12.40
CA ALA A 143 -8.57 -0.10 11.26
C ALA A 143 -7.71 -0.50 10.05
N SER A 144 -6.67 0.28 9.75
CA SER A 144 -5.71 -0.03 8.67
C SER A 144 -4.96 -1.33 8.92
N ARG A 145 -4.50 -1.57 10.15
CA ARG A 145 -3.87 -2.83 10.57
C ARG A 145 -4.82 -4.01 10.42
N LEU A 146 -6.05 -3.87 10.92
CA LEU A 146 -7.07 -4.91 10.81
C LEU A 146 -7.39 -5.24 9.34
N ALA A 147 -7.54 -4.22 8.49
CA ALA A 147 -7.73 -4.41 7.06
C ALA A 147 -6.53 -5.11 6.41
N GLY A 148 -5.31 -4.88 6.91
CA GLY A 148 -4.08 -5.53 6.45
C GLY A 148 -3.94 -7.00 6.88
N SER A 149 -4.67 -7.46 7.90
CA SER A 149 -4.54 -8.83 8.45
C SER A 149 -5.79 -9.69 8.33
N ASN A 150 -6.95 -9.09 8.05
CA ASN A 150 -8.20 -9.83 7.93
C ASN A 150 -8.30 -10.60 6.62
N GLU A 151 -8.76 -11.84 6.73
CA GLU A 151 -9.08 -12.73 5.62
C GLU A 151 -10.10 -12.10 4.66
N ILE A 152 -10.03 -12.51 3.39
CA ILE A 152 -11.06 -12.23 2.41
C ILE A 152 -12.18 -13.23 2.68
N LYS A 153 -13.38 -12.71 2.99
CA LYS A 153 -14.54 -13.53 3.31
C LYS A 153 -15.07 -14.24 2.07
N PHE A 154 -15.74 -15.36 2.30
CA PHE A 154 -16.50 -16.00 1.24
C PHE A 154 -17.54 -15.02 0.67
N GLY A 155 -17.61 -14.94 -0.66
CA GLY A 155 -18.60 -14.12 -1.32
C GLY A 155 -18.16 -12.67 -1.61
N THR A 156 -17.00 -12.24 -1.11
CA THR A 156 -16.49 -10.88 -1.37
C THR A 156 -16.21 -10.70 -2.86
N LEU A 157 -16.67 -9.58 -3.41
CA LEU A 157 -16.53 -9.26 -4.83
C LEU A 157 -15.16 -8.63 -5.14
N ALA A 158 -14.67 -8.82 -6.37
CA ALA A 158 -13.39 -8.28 -6.82
C ALA A 158 -13.25 -6.76 -6.58
N ASN A 159 -14.32 -5.98 -6.80
CA ASN A 159 -14.33 -4.53 -6.57
C ASN A 159 -14.19 -4.17 -5.08
N GLU A 160 -14.76 -4.98 -4.19
CA GLU A 160 -14.66 -4.78 -2.74
C GLU A 160 -13.27 -5.14 -2.24
N ILE A 161 -12.70 -6.24 -2.74
CA ILE A 161 -11.31 -6.64 -2.44
C ILE A 161 -10.35 -5.55 -2.95
N TRP A 162 -10.59 -5.03 -4.14
CA TRP A 162 -9.81 -3.93 -4.70
C TRP A 162 -9.86 -2.70 -3.80
N SER A 163 -11.05 -2.18 -3.50
CA SER A 163 -11.19 -0.93 -2.74
C SER A 163 -10.70 -1.05 -1.29
N GLU A 164 -10.91 -2.19 -0.63
CA GLU A 164 -10.51 -2.39 0.76
C GLU A 164 -9.01 -2.73 0.89
N LYS A 165 -8.51 -3.62 0.02
CA LYS A 165 -7.20 -4.27 0.18
C LYS A 165 -6.12 -3.80 -0.80
N ILE A 166 -6.46 -3.30 -1.98
CA ILE A 166 -5.44 -3.04 -3.01
C ILE A 166 -5.29 -1.56 -3.33
N GLU A 167 -6.40 -0.89 -3.62
CA GLU A 167 -6.44 0.52 -3.99
C GLU A 167 -5.69 1.42 -2.98
N PRO A 168 -5.82 1.24 -1.66
CA PRO A 168 -5.13 2.09 -0.70
C PRO A 168 -3.59 2.03 -0.83
N LEU A 169 -3.03 0.90 -1.28
CA LEU A 169 -1.60 0.79 -1.57
C LEU A 169 -1.25 1.29 -2.98
N ALA A 170 -2.07 0.91 -3.97
CA ALA A 170 -1.86 1.27 -5.37
C ALA A 170 -1.83 2.79 -5.57
N LYS A 171 -2.62 3.56 -4.79
CA LYS A 171 -2.64 5.03 -4.78
C LYS A 171 -1.28 5.67 -4.51
N TYR A 172 -0.38 4.97 -3.81
CA TYR A 172 0.94 5.48 -3.41
C TYR A 172 2.11 4.77 -4.05
N THR A 173 1.84 3.83 -4.95
CA THR A 173 2.85 2.95 -5.52
C THR A 173 3.15 3.32 -6.96
N LYS A 174 4.39 3.07 -7.41
CA LYS A 174 4.74 3.09 -8.85
C LYS A 174 5.07 1.70 -9.39
N ASN A 175 5.73 0.85 -8.59
CA ASN A 175 6.20 -0.45 -9.02
C ASN A 175 5.39 -1.56 -8.37
N ILE A 176 4.81 -2.42 -9.21
CA ILE A 176 4.00 -3.56 -8.79
C ILE A 176 4.67 -4.83 -9.27
N THR A 177 4.88 -5.80 -8.38
CA THR A 177 5.40 -7.12 -8.75
C THR A 177 4.47 -8.20 -8.24
N ILE A 178 3.94 -9.00 -9.16
CA ILE A 178 3.01 -10.08 -8.88
C ILE A 178 3.77 -11.40 -9.06
N ILE A 179 3.74 -12.24 -8.02
CA ILE A 179 4.22 -13.62 -8.09
C ILE A 179 3.02 -14.52 -7.82
N ASP A 180 2.55 -15.20 -8.86
CA ASP A 180 1.41 -16.10 -8.77
C ASP A 180 1.61 -17.28 -9.72
N ARG A 181 1.86 -18.46 -9.17
CA ARG A 181 2.09 -19.71 -9.92
C ARG A 181 1.02 -19.96 -10.99
N TYR A 182 -0.23 -19.61 -10.73
CA TYR A 182 -1.38 -20.03 -11.54
C TYR A 182 -1.92 -18.94 -12.46
N CYS A 183 -1.41 -17.70 -12.40
CA CYS A 183 -1.88 -16.61 -13.23
C CYS A 183 -1.94 -16.98 -14.72
N PHE A 184 -0.86 -17.52 -15.28
CA PHE A 184 -0.79 -17.90 -16.69
C PHE A 184 -1.65 -19.11 -17.03
N THR A 185 -1.65 -20.16 -16.20
CA THR A 185 -2.53 -21.33 -16.40
C THR A 185 -4.01 -20.92 -16.40
N ARG A 186 -4.42 -20.02 -15.50
CA ARG A 186 -5.81 -19.52 -15.41
C ARG A 186 -6.25 -18.72 -16.62
N ILE A 187 -5.36 -17.94 -17.23
CA ILE A 187 -5.63 -17.27 -18.51
C ILE A 187 -6.03 -18.31 -19.55
N ARG A 188 -5.24 -19.39 -19.69
CA ARG A 188 -5.50 -20.46 -20.65
C ARG A 188 -6.82 -21.19 -20.37
N GLU A 189 -7.09 -21.51 -19.10
CA GLU A 189 -8.36 -22.11 -18.69
C GLU A 189 -9.56 -21.23 -19.03
N THR A 190 -9.42 -19.91 -18.89
CA THR A 190 -10.47 -18.94 -19.21
C THR A 190 -10.70 -18.87 -20.72
N LEU A 191 -9.62 -18.85 -21.51
CA LEU A 191 -9.67 -18.89 -22.98
C LEU A 191 -10.34 -20.18 -23.49
N ASN A 192 -10.01 -21.33 -22.91
CA ASN A 192 -10.62 -22.62 -23.26
C ASN A 192 -12.12 -22.68 -22.96
N ARG A 193 -12.61 -21.84 -22.04
CA ARG A 193 -14.04 -21.66 -21.74
C ARG A 193 -14.71 -20.57 -22.60
N GLY A 194 -14.01 -20.01 -23.58
CA GLY A 194 -14.53 -18.95 -24.46
C GLY A 194 -14.60 -17.57 -23.81
N SER A 195 -13.87 -17.33 -22.71
CA SER A 195 -13.84 -16.05 -22.01
C SER A 195 -12.45 -15.41 -22.07
N ILE A 196 -12.40 -14.10 -21.92
CA ILE A 196 -11.14 -13.34 -21.77
C ILE A 196 -10.96 -12.75 -20.37
N ASN A 197 -11.97 -12.88 -19.50
CA ASN A 197 -11.98 -12.25 -18.18
C ASN A 197 -11.14 -13.08 -17.20
N SER A 198 -9.89 -12.66 -16.99
CA SER A 198 -8.99 -13.24 -15.99
C SER A 198 -8.79 -12.27 -14.83
N GLY A 199 -8.36 -12.79 -13.68
CA GLY A 199 -8.01 -11.97 -12.52
C GLY A 199 -6.93 -10.92 -12.83
N VAL A 200 -5.95 -11.26 -13.67
CA VAL A 200 -4.93 -10.30 -14.10
C VAL A 200 -5.51 -9.16 -14.94
N LEU A 201 -6.43 -9.45 -15.86
CA LEU A 201 -7.09 -8.40 -16.65
C LEU A 201 -7.94 -7.50 -15.76
N SER A 202 -8.65 -8.06 -14.78
CA SER A 202 -9.42 -7.30 -13.80
C SER A 202 -8.53 -6.34 -13.01
N VAL A 203 -7.43 -6.83 -12.43
CA VAL A 203 -6.49 -6.00 -11.67
C VAL A 203 -5.87 -4.90 -12.54
N LEU A 204 -5.46 -5.22 -13.77
CA LEU A 204 -4.88 -4.24 -14.69
C LEU A 204 -5.90 -3.18 -15.12
N LYS A 205 -7.18 -3.55 -15.32
CA LYS A 205 -8.28 -2.59 -15.54
C LYS A 205 -8.47 -1.68 -14.33
N MET A 206 -8.51 -2.24 -13.12
CA MET A 206 -8.66 -1.47 -11.88
C MET A 206 -7.48 -0.52 -11.64
N LEU A 207 -6.26 -0.96 -11.94
CA LEU A 207 -5.08 -0.08 -11.93
C LEU A 207 -5.25 1.08 -12.92
N SER A 208 -5.70 0.79 -14.15
CA SER A 208 -5.88 1.82 -15.18
C SER A 208 -6.93 2.88 -14.82
N SER A 209 -7.92 2.55 -13.98
CA SER A 209 -8.92 3.52 -13.52
C SER A 209 -8.40 4.51 -12.47
N THR A 210 -7.21 4.29 -11.90
CA THR A 210 -6.62 5.21 -10.91
C THR A 210 -6.01 6.48 -11.52
N ASN A 211 -6.05 6.62 -12.86
CA ASN A 211 -5.43 7.72 -13.60
C ASN A 211 -3.92 7.89 -13.32
N ARG A 212 -3.24 6.79 -13.01
CA ARG A 212 -1.79 6.71 -12.78
C ARG A 212 -1.17 5.70 -13.73
N LYS A 213 0.15 5.78 -13.90
CA LYS A 213 0.93 4.82 -14.67
C LYS A 213 1.77 3.95 -13.74
N PHE A 214 1.75 2.63 -13.99
CA PHE A 214 2.44 1.64 -13.18
C PHE A 214 3.51 0.90 -13.98
N ASN A 215 4.60 0.51 -13.31
CA ASN A 215 5.51 -0.52 -13.80
C ASN A 215 5.07 -1.86 -13.23
N VAL A 216 4.56 -2.76 -14.06
CA VAL A 216 4.01 -4.05 -13.61
C VAL A 216 4.91 -5.19 -14.06
N LYS A 217 5.35 -6.02 -13.12
CA LYS A 217 6.06 -7.27 -13.38
C LYS A 217 5.22 -8.44 -12.91
N ILE A 218 5.00 -9.43 -13.77
CA ILE A 218 4.22 -10.65 -13.47
C ILE A 218 5.14 -11.85 -13.62
N ILE A 219 5.23 -12.65 -12.56
CA ILE A 219 6.03 -13.87 -12.46
C ILE A 219 5.06 -15.03 -12.22
N SER A 220 4.99 -15.96 -13.16
CA SER A 220 4.02 -17.07 -13.11
C SER A 220 4.56 -18.34 -13.77
N GLY A 221 3.90 -19.48 -13.53
CA GLY A 221 4.28 -20.74 -14.15
C GLY A 221 3.65 -20.87 -15.54
N ALA A 222 4.46 -21.17 -16.55
CA ALA A 222 3.98 -21.55 -17.88
C ALA A 222 4.92 -22.56 -18.53
N GLY A 223 4.63 -22.98 -19.76
CA GLY A 223 5.52 -23.81 -20.56
C GLY A 223 6.71 -23.04 -21.13
N GLU A 224 7.59 -23.78 -21.79
CA GLU A 224 8.79 -23.29 -22.48
C GLU A 224 8.49 -22.22 -23.53
N LYS A 225 9.50 -21.41 -23.88
CA LYS A 225 9.37 -20.42 -24.96
C LYS A 225 9.00 -21.12 -26.27
N GLY A 226 8.02 -20.55 -26.99
CA GLY A 226 7.54 -21.10 -28.25
C GLY A 226 6.53 -22.25 -28.14
N SER A 227 6.25 -22.75 -26.92
CA SER A 227 5.16 -23.70 -26.69
C SER A 227 3.77 -23.09 -26.96
N ASP A 228 2.75 -23.92 -27.13
CA ASP A 228 1.36 -23.46 -27.26
C ASP A 228 0.94 -22.59 -26.08
N ALA A 229 1.31 -23.00 -24.85
CA ALA A 229 1.06 -22.21 -23.65
C ALA A 229 1.68 -20.82 -23.73
N TYR A 230 2.96 -20.72 -24.13
CA TYR A 230 3.64 -19.45 -24.33
C TYR A 230 2.90 -18.57 -25.35
N ASN A 231 2.57 -19.13 -26.52
CA ASN A 231 1.91 -18.39 -27.59
C ASN A 231 0.52 -17.90 -27.17
N GLU A 232 -0.27 -18.73 -26.50
CA GLU A 232 -1.59 -18.35 -25.95
C GLU A 232 -1.47 -17.18 -24.95
N ILE A 233 -0.50 -17.23 -24.03
CA ILE A 233 -0.30 -16.21 -23.01
C ILE A 233 0.16 -14.89 -23.65
N VAL A 234 1.18 -14.92 -24.50
CA VAL A 234 1.69 -13.70 -25.14
C VAL A 234 0.61 -13.05 -26.01
N ASN A 235 -0.11 -13.84 -26.82
CA ASN A 235 -1.23 -13.35 -27.62
C ASN A 235 -2.36 -12.78 -26.75
N TYR A 236 -2.62 -13.37 -25.57
CA TYR A 236 -3.60 -12.84 -24.63
C TYR A 236 -3.21 -11.44 -24.15
N PHE A 237 -1.97 -11.24 -23.70
CA PHE A 237 -1.50 -9.94 -23.24
C PHE A 237 -1.44 -8.92 -24.38
N ASP A 238 -0.96 -9.33 -25.56
CA ASP A 238 -0.92 -8.45 -26.73
C ASP A 238 -2.33 -7.93 -27.09
N ARG A 239 -3.31 -8.83 -27.26
CA ARG A 239 -4.67 -8.44 -27.67
C ARG A 239 -5.44 -7.70 -26.58
N ASN A 240 -5.35 -8.15 -25.33
CA ASN A 240 -6.25 -7.69 -24.27
C ASN A 240 -5.64 -6.61 -23.36
N ILE A 241 -4.32 -6.41 -23.40
CA ILE A 241 -3.62 -5.44 -22.56
C ILE A 241 -2.89 -4.42 -23.43
N VAL A 242 -1.98 -4.85 -24.32
CA VAL A 242 -1.15 -3.94 -25.12
C VAL A 242 -2.00 -3.17 -26.12
N ASN A 243 -2.85 -3.87 -26.86
CA ASN A 243 -3.74 -3.30 -27.87
C ASN A 243 -5.08 -2.80 -27.28
N ASN A 244 -5.28 -2.91 -25.96
CA ASN A 244 -6.44 -2.36 -25.27
C ASN A 244 -6.11 -0.96 -24.73
N GLY A 245 -6.52 0.08 -25.48
CA GLY A 245 -6.21 1.48 -25.16
C GLY A 245 -6.46 1.88 -23.69
N PRO A 246 -7.64 1.62 -23.10
CA PRO A 246 -7.91 1.90 -21.69
C PRO A 246 -6.89 1.28 -20.72
N VAL A 247 -6.61 -0.02 -20.84
CA VAL A 247 -5.68 -0.72 -19.92
C VAL A 247 -4.24 -0.28 -20.17
N ARG A 248 -3.82 -0.21 -21.44
CA ARG A 248 -2.47 0.20 -21.86
C ARG A 248 -2.07 1.57 -21.31
N ARG A 249 -3.01 2.52 -21.24
CA ARG A 249 -2.76 3.87 -20.71
C ARG A 249 -2.36 3.89 -19.23
N GLY A 250 -2.81 2.90 -18.46
CA GLY A 250 -2.43 2.72 -17.05
C GLY A 250 -1.04 2.12 -16.84
N LEU A 251 -0.34 1.73 -17.91
CA LEU A 251 0.96 1.06 -17.83
C LEU A 251 2.09 1.94 -18.37
N ASN A 252 3.13 2.10 -17.56
CA ASN A 252 4.42 2.62 -18.01
C ASN A 252 5.29 1.49 -18.58
N SER A 253 5.28 0.33 -17.92
CA SER A 253 5.94 -0.89 -18.40
C SER A 253 5.16 -2.13 -17.98
N LEU A 254 5.28 -3.20 -18.76
CA LEU A 254 4.78 -4.52 -18.42
C LEU A 254 5.89 -5.54 -18.69
N THR A 255 6.24 -6.32 -17.69
CA THR A 255 7.19 -7.43 -17.82
C THR A 255 6.50 -8.74 -17.47
N LEU A 256 6.57 -9.71 -18.36
CA LEU A 256 6.06 -11.07 -18.15
C LEU A 256 7.25 -12.01 -17.97
N ILE A 257 7.24 -12.81 -16.92
CA ILE A 257 8.27 -13.80 -16.63
C ILE A 257 7.59 -15.14 -16.38
N SER A 258 8.03 -16.15 -17.12
CA SER A 258 7.69 -17.53 -16.81
C SER A 258 8.84 -18.22 -16.10
N ASN A 259 8.52 -18.95 -15.03
CA ASN A 259 9.47 -19.70 -14.23
C ASN A 259 9.13 -21.19 -14.22
N HIS A 260 10.16 -22.01 -14.00
CA HIS A 260 9.98 -23.44 -13.73
C HIS A 260 9.09 -23.67 -12.50
N ASP A 261 8.36 -24.78 -12.50
CA ASP A 261 7.48 -25.15 -11.39
C ASP A 261 8.24 -25.31 -10.06
N ASN A 262 9.49 -25.76 -10.12
CA ASN A 262 10.37 -25.91 -8.96
C ASN A 262 10.57 -24.58 -8.23
N PHE A 263 10.63 -23.43 -8.93
CA PHE A 263 10.71 -22.14 -8.26
C PHE A 263 9.52 -21.88 -7.34
N PHE A 264 8.30 -22.15 -7.82
CA PHE A 264 7.09 -21.97 -7.02
C PHE A 264 6.97 -23.01 -5.92
N ARG A 265 7.46 -24.23 -6.15
CA ARG A 265 7.50 -25.28 -5.15
C ARG A 265 8.53 -25.03 -4.07
N ASP A 266 9.67 -24.43 -4.37
CA ASP A 266 10.75 -24.37 -3.39
C ASP A 266 10.80 -23.00 -2.70
N TYR A 267 10.36 -21.94 -3.40
CA TYR A 267 10.57 -20.57 -2.95
C TYR A 267 9.30 -19.71 -2.90
N ALA A 268 8.30 -19.98 -3.73
CA ALA A 268 7.10 -19.15 -3.88
C ALA A 268 5.78 -19.94 -3.88
N HIS A 269 5.56 -20.71 -2.80
CA HIS A 269 4.32 -21.48 -2.60
C HIS A 269 3.07 -20.60 -2.50
N GLU A 270 3.19 -19.51 -1.73
CA GLU A 270 2.16 -18.49 -1.58
C GLU A 270 2.11 -17.58 -2.82
N ARG A 271 1.04 -16.79 -2.95
CA ARG A 271 0.92 -15.79 -4.02
C ARG A 271 1.06 -14.41 -3.45
N PHE A 272 1.80 -13.58 -4.16
CA PHE A 272 2.26 -12.30 -3.66
C PHE A 272 1.93 -11.18 -4.64
N ILE A 273 1.54 -10.02 -4.10
CA ILE A 273 1.52 -8.76 -4.83
C ILE A 273 2.34 -7.76 -4.02
N ARG A 274 3.48 -7.31 -4.55
CA ARG A 274 4.29 -6.25 -3.96
C ARG A 274 3.92 -4.89 -4.53
N PHE A 275 3.73 -3.93 -3.64
CA PHE A 275 3.54 -2.50 -3.86
C PHE A 275 4.73 -1.74 -3.25
N ASP A 276 5.75 -1.45 -4.05
CA ASP A 276 7.04 -0.90 -3.58
C ASP A 276 7.59 -1.67 -2.34
N MET A 277 7.50 -1.11 -1.14
CA MET A 277 8.01 -1.73 0.11
C MET A 277 7.02 -2.65 0.82
N HIS A 278 5.82 -2.85 0.28
CA HIS A 278 4.75 -3.61 0.95
C HIS A 278 4.37 -4.84 0.14
N VAL A 279 4.21 -5.97 0.81
CA VAL A 279 3.90 -7.25 0.19
C VAL A 279 2.56 -7.74 0.72
N CYS A 280 1.60 -7.93 -0.18
CA CYS A 280 0.36 -8.64 0.10
C CYS A 280 0.56 -10.12 -0.20
N GLU A 281 0.37 -10.99 0.80
CA GLU A 281 0.24 -12.43 0.62
C GLU A 281 -1.24 -12.78 0.51
N ILE A 282 -1.63 -13.44 -0.58
CA ILE A 282 -3.03 -13.77 -0.89
C ILE A 282 -3.11 -15.26 -1.19
N GLY A 283 -3.85 -16.02 -0.39
CA GLY A 283 -3.87 -17.48 -0.51
C GLY A 283 -4.30 -17.97 -1.89
N LEU A 284 -5.26 -17.29 -2.53
CA LEU A 284 -5.72 -17.59 -3.90
C LEU A 284 -5.06 -16.76 -5.00
N GLY A 285 -4.13 -15.85 -4.66
CA GLY A 285 -3.47 -14.98 -5.63
C GLY A 285 -4.46 -14.11 -6.41
N LEU A 286 -4.24 -13.97 -7.71
CA LEU A 286 -5.07 -13.14 -8.58
C LEU A 286 -6.46 -13.74 -8.86
N GLN A 287 -6.71 -14.99 -8.48
CA GLN A 287 -8.03 -15.60 -8.63
C GLN A 287 -9.13 -14.77 -7.94
N VAL A 288 -8.80 -14.09 -6.84
CA VAL A 288 -9.77 -13.29 -6.08
C VAL A 288 -10.36 -12.12 -6.90
N PHE A 289 -9.75 -11.79 -8.04
CA PHE A 289 -10.21 -10.74 -8.95
C PHE A 289 -10.94 -11.28 -10.20
N GLU A 290 -11.23 -12.57 -10.26
CA GLU A 290 -12.05 -13.15 -11.31
C GLU A 290 -13.55 -12.77 -11.13
N SER A 291 -14.38 -13.04 -12.14
CA SER A 291 -15.77 -12.53 -12.20
C SER A 291 -16.77 -13.22 -11.27
N TYR A 292 -16.32 -14.14 -10.42
CA TYR A 292 -17.16 -14.85 -9.45
C TYR A 292 -16.77 -14.46 -8.02
N PRO A 293 -17.70 -14.60 -7.06
CA PRO A 293 -17.40 -14.29 -5.68
C PRO A 293 -16.22 -15.10 -5.17
N SER A 294 -15.27 -14.46 -4.48
CA SER A 294 -14.06 -15.13 -4.01
C SER A 294 -14.43 -16.22 -2.99
N PRO A 295 -13.82 -17.41 -3.06
CA PRO A 295 -13.77 -18.30 -1.91
C PRO A 295 -13.09 -17.58 -0.73
N MET A 296 -13.37 -18.05 0.49
CA MET A 296 -12.66 -17.56 1.66
C MET A 296 -11.15 -17.80 1.49
N THR A 297 -10.32 -16.79 1.75
CA THR A 297 -8.88 -16.93 1.63
C THR A 297 -8.11 -16.03 2.57
N LYS A 298 -6.92 -16.50 2.95
CA LYS A 298 -5.99 -15.74 3.78
C LYS A 298 -5.49 -14.50 3.03
N PHE A 299 -5.33 -13.43 3.77
CA PHE A 299 -4.71 -12.20 3.32
C PHE A 299 -3.78 -11.69 4.42
N SER A 300 -2.58 -11.23 4.06
CA SER A 300 -1.74 -10.47 4.97
C SER A 300 -0.93 -9.42 4.25
N LEU A 301 -0.80 -8.25 4.86
CA LEU A 301 0.08 -7.17 4.47
C LEU A 301 1.33 -7.19 5.34
N LYS A 302 2.50 -7.17 4.72
CA LYS A 302 3.79 -7.14 5.42
C LYS A 302 4.71 -6.09 4.79
N TYR A 303 5.60 -5.53 5.59
CA TYR A 303 6.70 -4.74 5.05
C TYR A 303 7.75 -5.68 4.45
N ILE A 304 8.43 -5.27 3.37
CA ILE A 304 9.28 -6.15 2.58
C ILE A 304 10.43 -6.76 3.39
N SER A 305 11.00 -6.02 4.37
CA SER A 305 12.07 -6.52 5.25
C SER A 305 11.63 -7.68 6.13
N ASP A 306 10.33 -7.85 6.33
CA ASP A 306 9.74 -8.89 7.17
C ASP A 306 9.36 -10.11 6.31
N THR A 307 9.83 -10.16 5.06
CA THR A 307 9.55 -11.19 4.07
C THR A 307 10.83 -11.61 3.34
N LEU A 308 10.78 -12.77 2.67
CA LEU A 308 11.82 -13.20 1.73
C LEU A 308 11.51 -12.76 0.28
N PHE A 309 10.70 -11.71 0.07
CA PHE A 309 10.25 -11.33 -1.28
C PHE A 309 11.42 -10.92 -2.19
N ALA A 310 12.37 -10.12 -1.68
CA ALA A 310 13.53 -9.71 -2.48
C ALA A 310 14.40 -10.92 -2.90
N GLU A 311 14.55 -11.91 -2.02
CA GLU A 311 15.24 -13.16 -2.33
C GLU A 311 14.47 -13.97 -3.39
N ARG A 312 13.14 -14.10 -3.25
CA ARG A 312 12.29 -14.78 -4.23
C ARG A 312 12.39 -14.14 -5.61
N GLU A 313 12.38 -12.81 -5.69
CA GLU A 313 12.54 -12.10 -6.97
C GLU A 313 13.93 -12.36 -7.58
N LYS A 314 14.99 -12.39 -6.75
CA LYS A 314 16.34 -12.75 -7.18
C LYS A 314 16.42 -14.21 -7.67
N LEU A 315 15.83 -15.16 -6.96
CA LEU A 315 15.82 -16.57 -7.34
C LEU A 315 14.98 -16.82 -8.59
N SER A 316 13.84 -16.13 -8.74
CA SER A 316 13.05 -16.16 -9.97
C SER A 316 13.90 -15.80 -11.19
N SER A 317 14.84 -14.85 -11.07
CA SER A 317 15.71 -14.46 -12.19
C SER A 317 16.63 -15.57 -12.72
N LYS A 318 16.85 -16.64 -11.93
CA LYS A 318 17.71 -17.79 -12.29
C LYS A 318 16.92 -18.96 -12.88
N GLU A 319 15.65 -19.09 -12.54
CA GLU A 319 14.79 -20.22 -12.90
C GLU A 319 13.82 -19.85 -14.06
N ILE A 320 14.25 -18.94 -14.95
CA ILE A 320 13.41 -18.38 -16.01
C ILE A 320 13.33 -19.32 -17.21
N LEU A 321 12.10 -19.59 -17.63
CA LEU A 321 11.78 -20.21 -18.92
C LEU A 321 11.79 -19.19 -20.06
N TRP A 322 11.16 -18.05 -19.83
CA TRP A 322 11.17 -16.91 -20.75
C TRP A 322 10.79 -15.61 -20.07
N ARG A 323 11.17 -14.49 -20.72
CA ARG A 323 10.83 -13.14 -20.31
C ARG A 323 10.42 -12.33 -21.54
N GLU A 324 9.31 -11.61 -21.41
CA GLU A 324 8.78 -10.71 -22.43
C GLU A 324 8.54 -9.31 -21.84
N PHE A 325 8.64 -8.29 -22.69
CA PHE A 325 8.45 -6.87 -22.34
C PHE A 325 7.38 -6.24 -23.26
N PRO A 326 6.08 -6.54 -23.07
CA PRO A 326 5.05 -6.11 -24.01
C PRO A 326 4.76 -4.60 -24.00
N VAL A 327 5.17 -3.89 -22.93
CA VAL A 327 4.98 -2.44 -22.75
C VAL A 327 6.26 -1.85 -22.17
#